data_AF-A0A431I5V8-F1
#
_entry.id   AF-A0A431I5V8-F1
#
_cell.length_a   1.000
_cell.length_b   1.000
_cell.length_c   1.000
_cell.angle_alpha   90.00
_cell.angle_beta   90.00
_cell.angle_gamma   90.00
#
_symmetry.space_group_name_H-M   'P 1'
#
loop_
_entity.id
_entity.type
_entity.pdbx_description
1 polymer ?
#
loop_
_entity_poly.entity_id
_entity_poly.type
_entity_poly.pdbx_seq_one_letter_code
_entity_poly.pdbx_strand_id
1 'polypeptide(L)' 'MIVDDVTSQIGSCNYTASASTANAENYQIYYNQSELANLYLQDWQIMFDEGDLVMTSKYIDFK' A
#
# COMPACT_ATOMS: atom_id res chain seq x y z
N MET A 1 2.65 -2.94 1.79
CA MET A 1 1.32 -3.01 2.45
C MET A 1 1.55 -3.00 3.94
N ILE A 2 0.71 -2.28 4.68
CA ILE A 2 0.70 -2.27 6.15
C ILE A 2 -0.72 -2.68 6.56
N VAL A 3 -0.85 -3.60 7.52
CA VAL A 3 -2.14 -4.15 7.98
C VAL A 3 -2.18 -4.11 9.50
N ASP A 4 -3.26 -3.54 10.03
CA ASP A 4 -3.61 -3.46 11.46
C ASP A 4 -2.48 -2.92 12.36
N ASP A 5 -1.64 -2.02 11.84
CA ASP A 5 -0.48 -1.43 12.53
C ASP A 5 0.57 -2.43 13.06
N VAL A 6 0.46 -3.71 12.67
CA VAL A 6 1.31 -4.80 13.19
C VAL A 6 1.90 -5.69 12.12
N THR A 7 1.39 -5.66 10.89
CA THR A 7 1.90 -6.50 9.80
C THR A 7 2.35 -5.65 8.63
N SER A 8 3.51 -5.97 8.07
CA SER A 8 3.99 -5.36 6.83
C SER A 8 4.31 -6.43 5.78
N GLN A 9 3.87 -6.19 4.55
CA GLN A 9 4.31 -6.93 3.37
C GLN A 9 5.11 -5.98 2.48
N ILE A 10 6.35 -6.35 2.20
CA ILE A 10 7.31 -5.58 1.39
C ILE A 10 7.98 -6.49 0.36
N GLY A 11 8.45 -5.92 -0.75
CA GLY A 11 9.12 -6.67 -1.81
C GLY A 11 8.99 -6.00 -3.18
N SER A 12 9.39 -6.71 -4.22
CA SER A 12 9.32 -6.23 -5.60
C SER A 12 7.93 -6.40 -6.24
N CYS A 13 7.08 -7.25 -5.64
CA CYS A 13 5.78 -7.59 -6.19
C CYS A 13 4.83 -6.37 -6.24
N ASN A 14 4.51 -5.94 -7.45
CA ASN A 14 3.52 -4.90 -7.72
C ASN A 14 2.09 -5.46 -7.76
N TYR A 15 1.07 -4.60 -7.61
CA TYR A 15 -0.34 -4.99 -7.75
C TYR A 15 -0.78 -5.04 -9.22
N THR A 16 -0.16 -5.92 -10.02
CA THR A 16 -0.47 -6.08 -11.44
C THR A 16 -0.63 -7.56 -11.80
N ALA A 17 -1.30 -7.83 -12.93
CA ALA A 17 -1.43 -9.20 -13.44
C ALA A 17 -0.07 -9.82 -13.81
N SER A 18 0.85 -9.04 -14.37
CA SER A 18 2.18 -9.55 -14.74
C SER A 18 3.01 -9.94 -13.52
N ALA A 19 2.93 -9.19 -12.42
CA ALA A 19 3.60 -9.51 -11.17
C ALA A 19 3.10 -10.82 -10.54
N SER A 20 1.81 -11.17 -10.74
CA SER A 20 1.24 -12.38 -10.18
C SER A 20 1.41 -13.62 -11.06
N THR A 21 1.62 -13.49 -12.36
CA THR A 21 1.62 -14.64 -13.29
C THR A 21 2.90 -14.83 -14.10
N ALA A 22 3.74 -13.81 -14.25
CA ALA A 22 4.83 -13.82 -15.24
C ALA A 22 6.19 -13.41 -14.67
N ASN A 23 6.24 -12.39 -13.83
CA ASN A 23 7.49 -11.86 -13.31
C ASN A 23 8.03 -12.73 -12.16
N ALA A 24 9.35 -12.78 -12.06
CA ALA A 24 10.02 -13.29 -10.86
C ALA A 24 10.05 -12.19 -9.79
N GLU A 25 8.99 -12.12 -8.99
CA GLU A 25 8.86 -11.18 -7.89
C GLU A 25 9.14 -11.84 -6.54
N ASN A 26 9.51 -11.03 -5.54
CA ASN A 26 9.58 -11.46 -4.15
C ASN A 26 8.59 -10.71 -3.27
N TYR A 27 8.14 -11.36 -2.21
CA TYR A 27 7.46 -10.72 -1.08
C TYR A 27 8.01 -11.28 0.23
N GLN A 28 8.10 -10.41 1.22
CA GLN A 28 8.45 -10.72 2.60
C GLN A 28 7.32 -10.19 3.46
N ILE A 29 6.80 -11.04 4.35
CA ILE A 29 5.70 -10.68 5.25
C ILE A 29 6.23 -10.79 6.67
N TYR A 30 6.12 -9.69 7.41
CA TYR A 30 6.49 -9.60 8.81
C TYR A 30 5.22 -9.47 9.63
N TYR A 31 4.84 -10.55 10.31
CA TYR A 31 3.66 -10.59 11.17
C TYR A 31 3.98 -10.11 12.58
N ASN A 32 3.05 -9.36 13.17
CA ASN A 32 3.09 -8.92 14.57
C ASN A 32 4.37 -8.15 14.95
N GLN A 33 4.92 -7.38 14.00
CA GLN A 33 6.09 -6.51 14.16
C GLN A 33 5.62 -5.05 14.15
N SER A 34 5.01 -4.61 15.25
CA SER A 34 4.42 -3.27 15.36
C SER A 34 5.44 -2.14 15.18
N GLU A 35 6.69 -2.32 15.64
CA GLU A 35 7.74 -1.31 15.45
C GLU A 35 8.04 -1.10 13.97
N LEU A 36 8.24 -2.19 13.21
CA LEU A 36 8.51 -2.12 11.78
C LEU A 36 7.29 -1.60 11.00
N ALA A 37 6.08 -2.04 11.35
CA ALA A 37 4.86 -1.58 10.71
C ALA A 37 4.66 -0.06 10.91
N ASN A 38 4.90 0.45 12.12
CA ASN A 38 4.77 1.88 12.42
C ASN A 38 5.82 2.74 11.71
N LEU A 39 7.02 2.23 11.46
CA LEU A 39 8.03 2.95 10.65
C LEU A 39 7.50 3.18 9.23
N TYR A 40 7.03 2.11 8.56
CA TYR A 40 6.47 2.26 7.23
C TYR A 40 5.16 3.07 7.22
N LEU A 41 4.38 3.06 8.31
CA LEU A 41 3.15 3.83 8.42
C LEU A 41 3.44 5.33 8.45
N GLN A 42 4.53 5.76 9.09
CA GLN A 42 4.96 7.16 9.07
C GLN A 42 5.31 7.61 7.65
N ASP A 43 6.07 6.80 6.90
CA ASP A 43 6.39 7.10 5.50
C ASP A 43 5.12 7.17 4.64
N TRP A 44 4.18 6.25 4.85
CA TRP A 44 2.89 6.27 4.16
C TRP A 44 2.09 7.54 4.47
N GLN A 45 2.04 7.96 5.74
CA GLN A 45 1.29 9.15 6.16
C GLN A 45 1.86 10.41 5.52
N ILE A 46 3.19 10.56 5.47
CA ILE A 46 3.84 11.69 4.79
C ILE A 46 3.41 11.77 3.32
N MET A 47 3.48 10.64 2.61
CA MET A 47 3.11 10.58 1.20
C MET A 47 1.61 10.80 0.97
N PHE A 48 0.77 10.37 1.91
CA PHE A 48 -0.67 10.60 1.86
C PHE A 48 -1.02 12.08 2.08
N ASP A 49 -0.40 12.73 3.05
CA ASP A 49 -0.62 14.15 3.36
C ASP A 49 -0.18 15.07 2.22
N GLU A 50 0.83 14.65 1.44
CA GLU A 50 1.30 15.34 0.23
C GLU A 50 0.49 14.97 -1.03
N GLY A 51 -0.37 13.95 -0.97
CA GLY A 51 -1.11 13.42 -2.09
C GLY A 51 -2.33 14.26 -2.47
N ASP A 52 -2.63 14.32 -3.76
CA ASP A 52 -3.86 14.93 -4.26
C ASP A 52 -5.04 13.93 -4.25
N LEU A 53 -6.24 14.45 -3.96
CA LEU A 53 -7.47 13.69 -4.10
C LEU A 53 -7.72 13.34 -5.57
N VAL A 54 -7.66 12.04 -5.88
CA VAL A 54 -8.06 11.54 -7.19
C VAL A 54 -9.58 11.38 -7.23
N MET A 55 -10.27 12.41 -7.70
CA MET A 55 -11.72 12.37 -7.90
C MET A 55 -12.08 11.47 -9.09
N THR A 56 -12.76 10.36 -8.84
CA THR A 56 -13.34 9.56 -9.94
C THR A 56 -14.65 10.20 -10.39
N SER A 57 -14.81 10.44 -11.70
CA SER A 57 -15.95 11.14 -12.32
C SER A 57 -17.31 10.43 -12.22
N LYS A 58 -17.48 9.42 -11.37
CA LYS A 58 -18.70 8.60 -11.32
C LYS A 58 -19.81 9.15 -10.42
N TYR A 59 -19.57 10.21 -9.65
CA TYR A 59 -20.54 10.75 -8.68
C TYR A 59 -20.58 12.28 -8.61
N ILE A 60 -20.43 12.98 -9.73
CA ILE A 60 -20.74 14.42 -9.81
C ILE A 60 -22.00 14.59 -10.67
N ASP A 61 -23.15 14.28 -10.08
CA ASP A 61 -24.41 14.95 -10.40
C ASP A 61 -25.41 14.68 -9.27
N PHE A 62 -25.34 15.53 -8.24
CA PHE A 62 -26.49 15.84 -7.41
C PHE A 62 -26.82 17.30 -7.68
N LYS A 63 -27.70 17.53 -8.66
CA LYS A 63 -28.53 18.74 -8.73
C LYS A 63 -29.93 18.40 -8.25
#